data_AF-A0AB36R173-F1
#
_entry.id   AF-A0AB36R173-F1
#
_cell.length_a   1.000
_cell.length_b   1.000
_cell.length_c   1.000
_cell.angle_alpha   90.00
_cell.angle_beta   90.00
_cell.angle_gamma   90.00
#
_symmetry.space_group_name_H-M   'P 1'
#
loop_
_entity.id
_entity.type
_entity.pdbx_description
1 polymer ?
#
loop_
_entity_poly.entity_id
_entity_poly.type
_entity_poly.pdbx_seq_one_letter_code
_entity_poly.pdbx_strand_id
1 'polypeptide(L)'
;TDGDDDVVSSQSASSGLSLTFNDTDPTITAPFDGDQTGAPGTPETLANTLNASATGAFGYDMTDKHTAAEYAAGVSDFVDTNGALAGTQIALTGTVDNAQNPNITQAVATRTAETDTSASFAFSFHYDKDPITAGVQDATAGGTLVFDKAADTYTVTLTDVIDGFSFDVLHTSELVAKAPTGNTGHPLIVAEQLTPNGDPDPFFVQFTANSTTQQIGFGFNSTGDGATVGDTTFNNGGATHDMITNAHEDWVSATRATNGVAGDTIQKGEVLTLRFFQENILGDVNPNAPEGGTERLDPTTSASGVVIKFDGIGSSEDLVLILDLRDANGNEITRAVNVQNSDLIKGNANVPSPYNTEFTLDNNDALLILESNDYNDGTETFQIQGVQIMQSANGLEGTAINLNGAIGSGGNSNATSGLTAWDTTDNDVLKIVDIGFVQQTSGTISADLVFAFNVADADADQTLTQQILVDVA
;
A
#
# COMPACT_ATOMS: atom_id res chain seq x y z
N THR A 1 10.22 -45.06 -39.83
CA THR A 1 9.53 -43.81 -40.12
C THR A 1 8.07 -44.14 -40.08
N ASP A 2 7.50 -44.13 -38.92
CA ASP A 2 6.14 -43.60 -38.91
C ASP A 2 6.17 -42.05 -39.04
N GLY A 3 7.32 -41.38 -38.84
CA GLY A 3 7.39 -39.94 -39.09
C GLY A 3 6.54 -39.13 -38.12
N ASP A 4 6.31 -39.68 -36.93
CA ASP A 4 5.92 -39.03 -35.66
C ASP A 4 6.29 -39.88 -34.40
N ASP A 5 6.73 -41.13 -34.62
CA ASP A 5 7.72 -42.15 -34.11
C ASP A 5 7.91 -42.34 -32.60
N ASP A 6 6.90 -42.84 -31.86
CA ASP A 6 7.06 -43.37 -30.48
C ASP A 6 7.32 -44.91 -30.42
N VAL A 7 7.99 -45.42 -29.35
CA VAL A 7 8.61 -46.76 -29.28
C VAL A 7 7.72 -47.95 -29.62
N VAL A 8 8.03 -48.60 -30.74
CA VAL A 8 8.36 -50.03 -30.70
C VAL A 8 9.87 -50.18 -30.76
N SER A 9 10.47 -50.69 -29.67
CA SER A 9 11.87 -51.10 -29.59
C SER A 9 12.04 -52.32 -30.49
N SER A 10 12.12 -52.10 -31.80
CA SER A 10 12.16 -53.19 -32.76
C SER A 10 13.60 -53.64 -32.95
N GLN A 11 13.92 -54.84 -32.43
CA GLN A 11 15.13 -55.56 -32.82
C GLN A 11 14.99 -55.96 -34.29
N SER A 12 15.66 -55.25 -35.18
CA SER A 12 15.89 -55.74 -36.54
C SER A 12 17.02 -56.75 -36.50
N ALA A 13 16.69 -58.04 -36.39
CA ALA A 13 17.65 -59.12 -36.49
C ALA A 13 17.75 -59.59 -37.94
N SER A 14 18.72 -59.05 -38.69
CA SER A 14 19.26 -59.75 -39.86
C SER A 14 20.48 -60.55 -39.43
N SER A 15 20.76 -61.66 -40.08
CA SER A 15 21.88 -62.55 -39.75
C SER A 15 23.23 -61.81 -39.83
N GLY A 16 23.65 -61.21 -38.71
CA GLY A 16 24.91 -60.49 -38.53
C GLY A 16 24.82 -59.11 -37.87
N LEU A 17 23.62 -58.50 -37.73
CA LEU A 17 23.46 -57.17 -37.13
C LEU A 17 22.20 -57.13 -36.24
N SER A 18 22.36 -56.70 -34.99
CA SER A 18 21.26 -56.38 -34.08
C SER A 18 21.32 -54.88 -33.81
N LEU A 19 20.32 -54.14 -34.31
CA LEU A 19 20.12 -52.72 -33.99
C LEU A 19 19.01 -52.63 -32.95
N THR A 20 19.26 -51.91 -31.86
CA THR A 20 18.25 -51.57 -30.84
C THR A 20 18.07 -50.07 -30.91
N PHE A 21 16.82 -49.63 -31.10
CA PHE A 21 16.41 -48.24 -31.00
C PHE A 21 15.63 -48.14 -29.68
N ASN A 22 16.15 -47.33 -28.76
CA ASN A 22 15.48 -46.97 -27.50
C ASN A 22 15.10 -45.51 -27.67
N ASP A 23 13.80 -45.24 -27.79
CA ASP A 23 13.24 -43.98 -28.30
C ASP A 23 12.06 -43.57 -27.41
N THR A 24 12.25 -43.69 -26.08
CA THR A 24 11.17 -43.58 -25.11
C THR A 24 11.03 -42.15 -24.64
N ASP A 25 9.81 -41.61 -24.69
CA ASP A 25 9.45 -40.32 -24.12
C ASP A 25 10.00 -40.13 -22.69
N PRO A 26 10.40 -38.90 -22.31
CA PRO A 26 10.71 -38.60 -20.93
C PRO A 26 9.52 -38.87 -20.02
N THR A 27 9.79 -39.46 -18.86
CA THR A 27 8.77 -39.79 -17.86
C THR A 27 8.95 -38.96 -16.60
N ILE A 28 7.84 -38.47 -16.04
CA ILE A 28 7.84 -37.78 -14.73
C ILE A 28 7.92 -38.84 -13.63
N THR A 29 9.02 -38.88 -12.88
CA THR A 29 9.26 -39.83 -11.78
C THR A 29 8.68 -39.33 -10.46
N ALA A 30 8.64 -38.01 -10.27
CA ALA A 30 7.98 -37.34 -9.16
C ALA A 30 7.23 -36.10 -9.71
N PRO A 31 5.89 -36.05 -9.61
CA PRO A 31 5.14 -34.89 -10.05
C PRO A 31 5.45 -33.70 -9.13
N PHE A 32 5.16 -32.49 -9.62
CA PHE A 32 5.23 -31.29 -8.82
C PHE A 32 4.39 -31.41 -7.54
N ASP A 33 5.03 -31.25 -6.39
CA ASP A 33 4.42 -30.80 -5.14
C ASP A 33 5.13 -29.51 -4.67
N GLY A 34 4.35 -28.51 -4.22
CA GLY A 34 4.90 -27.27 -3.65
C GLY A 34 5.34 -27.42 -2.19
N ASP A 35 5.21 -28.61 -1.61
CA ASP A 35 5.76 -28.96 -0.31
C ASP A 35 6.14 -30.44 -0.38
N GLN A 36 7.36 -30.82 0.03
CA GLN A 36 7.89 -32.21 -0.05
C GLN A 36 7.01 -33.31 0.60
N THR A 37 5.98 -32.92 1.34
CA THR A 37 5.02 -33.77 2.04
C THR A 37 3.55 -33.53 1.62
N GLY A 38 3.33 -32.63 0.65
CA GLY A 38 2.07 -32.09 0.22
C GLY A 38 1.34 -32.93 -0.83
N ALA A 39 0.21 -32.41 -1.29
CA ALA A 39 -0.50 -32.99 -2.42
C ALA A 39 -0.01 -32.35 -3.73
N PRO A 40 0.09 -33.09 -4.84
CA PRO A 40 0.47 -32.51 -6.12
C PRO A 40 -0.39 -31.30 -6.47
N GLY A 41 0.24 -30.19 -6.85
CA GLY A 41 -0.42 -28.94 -7.24
C GLY A 41 -0.68 -27.93 -6.11
N THR A 42 -0.24 -28.17 -4.87
CA THR A 42 -0.19 -27.10 -3.85
C THR A 42 0.93 -26.11 -4.18
N PRO A 43 0.74 -24.78 -4.00
CA PRO A 43 1.82 -23.82 -4.13
C PRO A 43 2.89 -23.98 -3.05
N GLU A 44 4.12 -23.61 -3.40
CA GLU A 44 5.23 -23.47 -2.47
C GLU A 44 5.14 -22.14 -1.73
N THR A 45 5.18 -22.16 -0.40
CA THR A 45 5.24 -20.91 0.38
C THR A 45 6.68 -20.47 0.59
N LEU A 46 7.02 -19.30 0.07
CA LEU A 46 8.36 -18.71 0.14
C LEU A 46 8.30 -17.40 0.92
N ALA A 47 9.13 -17.25 1.96
CA ALA A 47 9.15 -16.00 2.73
C ALA A 47 9.64 -14.83 1.86
N ASN A 48 8.99 -13.66 1.90
CA ASN A 48 9.48 -12.46 1.21
C ASN A 48 10.64 -11.80 1.98
N THR A 49 11.78 -12.49 2.02
CA THR A 49 13.01 -11.99 2.64
C THR A 49 14.23 -12.37 1.79
N LEU A 50 15.30 -11.58 1.90
CA LEU A 50 16.51 -11.78 1.13
C LEU A 50 17.12 -13.18 1.40
N ASN A 51 17.36 -13.95 0.34
CA ASN A 51 17.85 -15.33 0.37
C ASN A 51 16.91 -16.35 1.03
N ALA A 52 15.62 -16.05 1.16
CA ALA A 52 14.65 -17.07 1.48
C ALA A 52 14.65 -18.16 0.40
N SER A 53 14.50 -19.41 0.82
CA SER A 53 14.44 -20.57 -0.08
C SER A 53 13.30 -21.49 0.31
N ALA A 54 12.74 -22.16 -0.69
CA ALA A 54 11.69 -23.16 -0.53
C ALA A 54 11.96 -24.32 -1.50
N THR A 55 11.55 -25.53 -1.13
CA THR A 55 12.00 -26.77 -1.80
C THR A 55 10.84 -27.76 -1.88
N GLY A 56 10.46 -28.11 -3.10
CA GLY A 56 9.43 -29.11 -3.40
C GLY A 56 9.98 -30.28 -4.22
N ALA A 57 9.11 -31.26 -4.50
CA ALA A 57 9.45 -32.41 -5.31
C ALA A 57 9.22 -32.12 -6.80
N PHE A 58 10.18 -32.53 -7.62
CA PHE A 58 10.03 -32.65 -9.07
C PHE A 58 11.12 -33.55 -9.62
N GLY A 59 10.72 -34.61 -10.31
CA GLY A 59 11.63 -35.62 -10.85
C GLY A 59 11.24 -36.07 -12.24
N TYR A 60 12.23 -36.38 -13.05
CA TYR A 60 12.04 -36.97 -14.37
C TYR A 60 13.16 -37.96 -14.70
N ASP A 61 12.85 -38.93 -15.56
CA ASP A 61 13.82 -39.86 -16.12
C ASP A 61 13.59 -40.04 -17.62
N MET A 62 14.67 -40.28 -18.34
CA MET A 62 14.73 -40.33 -19.80
C MET A 62 15.74 -41.41 -20.20
N THR A 63 15.39 -42.22 -21.20
CA THR A 63 16.29 -43.30 -21.65
C THR A 63 17.41 -42.74 -22.53
N ASP A 64 17.12 -41.77 -23.39
CA ASP A 64 18.13 -41.09 -24.21
C ASP A 64 18.62 -39.79 -23.55
N LYS A 65 19.60 -39.92 -22.66
CA LYS A 65 20.14 -38.78 -21.90
C LYS A 65 21.21 -38.02 -22.67
N HIS A 66 21.17 -36.70 -22.57
CA HIS A 66 22.32 -35.87 -22.94
C HIS A 66 23.55 -36.24 -22.12
N THR A 67 24.70 -36.22 -22.79
CA THR A 67 26.01 -36.47 -22.19
C THR A 67 26.52 -35.22 -21.47
N ALA A 68 27.44 -35.41 -20.53
CA ALA A 68 28.12 -34.30 -19.86
C ALA A 68 28.82 -33.33 -20.84
N ALA A 69 29.28 -33.83 -22.00
CA ALA A 69 29.89 -32.99 -23.04
C ALA A 69 28.86 -32.12 -23.77
N GLU A 70 27.63 -32.60 -23.94
CA GLU A 70 26.53 -31.86 -24.56
C GLU A 70 25.99 -30.76 -23.64
N TYR A 71 25.82 -31.04 -22.35
CA TYR A 71 25.50 -29.99 -21.38
C TYR A 71 26.57 -28.89 -21.34
N ALA A 72 27.86 -29.27 -21.36
CA ALA A 72 28.96 -28.31 -21.43
C ALA A 72 28.98 -27.50 -22.74
N ALA A 73 28.40 -28.03 -23.82
CA ALA A 73 28.20 -27.35 -25.08
C ALA A 73 26.92 -26.47 -25.11
N GLY A 74 26.14 -26.48 -24.04
CA GLY A 74 24.94 -25.67 -23.89
C GLY A 74 23.63 -26.37 -24.27
N VAL A 75 23.63 -27.69 -24.48
CA VAL A 75 22.39 -28.46 -24.66
C VAL A 75 21.62 -28.56 -23.32
N SER A 76 20.30 -28.67 -23.33
CA SER A 76 19.44 -28.65 -22.14
C SER A 76 18.40 -29.75 -22.19
N ASP A 77 18.05 -30.33 -21.04
CA ASP A 77 16.85 -31.14 -20.93
C ASP A 77 15.58 -30.27 -20.94
N PHE A 78 15.69 -28.96 -20.74
CA PHE A 78 14.53 -28.07 -20.70
C PHE A 78 14.26 -27.47 -22.09
N VAL A 79 13.00 -27.51 -22.49
CA VAL A 79 12.56 -26.95 -23.77
C VAL A 79 12.56 -25.43 -23.69
N ASP A 80 13.24 -24.79 -24.64
CA ASP A 80 13.27 -23.34 -24.75
C ASP A 80 11.91 -22.79 -25.20
N THR A 81 11.24 -22.05 -24.31
CA THR A 81 9.94 -21.43 -24.59
C THR A 81 10.06 -20.07 -25.29
N ASN A 82 11.27 -19.51 -25.42
CA ASN A 82 11.48 -18.18 -26.00
C ASN A 82 12.82 -18.06 -26.74
N GLY A 83 12.83 -18.57 -27.99
CA GLY A 83 13.99 -18.49 -28.89
C GLY A 83 14.39 -17.09 -29.37
N ALA A 84 13.76 -16.01 -28.87
CA ALA A 84 14.21 -14.64 -29.11
C ALA A 84 15.28 -14.18 -28.09
N LEU A 85 15.36 -14.83 -26.92
CA LEU A 85 16.37 -14.55 -25.90
C LEU A 85 17.54 -15.54 -26.03
N ALA A 86 18.69 -15.17 -25.48
CA ALA A 86 19.87 -16.02 -25.53
C ALA A 86 19.84 -17.04 -24.38
N GLY A 87 19.99 -18.32 -24.72
CA GLY A 87 19.96 -19.43 -23.77
C GLY A 87 18.56 -20.03 -23.62
N THR A 88 18.49 -21.21 -22.99
CA THR A 88 17.21 -21.88 -22.73
C THR A 88 16.36 -21.07 -21.76
N GLN A 89 15.17 -20.69 -22.18
CA GLN A 89 14.18 -20.03 -21.35
C GLN A 89 13.09 -20.99 -20.92
N ILE A 90 12.72 -20.94 -19.65
CA ILE A 90 11.41 -21.44 -19.19
C ILE A 90 10.47 -20.26 -18.97
N ALA A 91 9.16 -20.53 -19.03
CA ALA A 91 8.16 -19.47 -18.87
C ALA A 91 8.04 -19.07 -17.39
N LEU A 92 8.05 -17.77 -17.13
CA LEU A 92 7.72 -17.17 -15.84
C LEU A 92 6.55 -16.22 -16.04
N THR A 93 5.51 -16.41 -15.24
CA THR A 93 4.33 -15.53 -15.16
C THR A 93 3.94 -15.34 -13.70
N GLY A 94 3.08 -14.39 -13.40
CA GLY A 94 2.68 -14.17 -12.02
C GLY A 94 2.03 -12.82 -11.77
N THR A 95 1.68 -12.60 -10.51
CA THR A 95 1.13 -11.35 -10.00
C THR A 95 1.80 -10.93 -8.69
N VAL A 96 1.83 -9.63 -8.40
CA VAL A 96 2.13 -9.08 -7.08
C VAL A 96 0.83 -8.57 -6.45
N ASP A 97 0.82 -8.42 -5.12
CA ASP A 97 -0.27 -7.81 -4.37
C ASP A 97 -0.32 -6.29 -4.60
N ASN A 98 -0.76 -5.94 -5.82
CA ASN A 98 -1.00 -4.58 -6.28
C ASN A 98 -2.33 -4.57 -7.06
N ALA A 99 -3.37 -4.01 -6.45
CA ALA A 99 -4.72 -4.01 -7.03
C ALA A 99 -4.82 -3.28 -8.38
N GLN A 100 -3.96 -2.29 -8.64
CA GLN A 100 -4.00 -1.48 -9.86
C GLN A 100 -3.24 -2.12 -11.02
N ASN A 101 -2.07 -2.67 -10.73
CA ASN A 101 -1.21 -3.27 -11.72
C ASN A 101 -0.59 -4.57 -11.19
N PRO A 102 -1.40 -5.63 -11.05
CA PRO A 102 -0.97 -6.85 -10.38
C PRO A 102 0.05 -7.64 -11.21
N ASN A 103 0.11 -7.46 -12.53
CA ASN A 103 0.90 -8.34 -13.38
C ASN A 103 2.40 -8.05 -13.29
N ILE A 104 3.21 -9.12 -13.20
CA ILE A 104 4.64 -9.01 -13.47
C ILE A 104 4.87 -8.84 -14.98
N THR A 105 5.93 -8.11 -15.35
CA THR A 105 6.31 -7.86 -16.74
C THR A 105 7.79 -8.13 -16.95
N GLN A 106 8.24 -8.19 -18.21
CA GLN A 106 9.64 -8.51 -18.57
C GLN A 106 10.17 -9.76 -17.85
N ALA A 107 9.28 -10.70 -17.54
CA ALA A 107 9.58 -11.88 -16.76
C ALA A 107 10.43 -12.85 -17.59
N VAL A 108 11.56 -13.23 -17.05
CA VAL A 108 12.50 -14.17 -17.65
C VAL A 108 12.96 -15.17 -16.61
N ALA A 109 13.11 -16.43 -17.02
CA ALA A 109 13.78 -17.48 -16.25
C ALA A 109 14.75 -18.19 -17.20
N THR A 110 16.02 -17.78 -17.14
CA THR A 110 17.08 -18.18 -18.08
C THR A 110 17.98 -19.21 -17.45
N ARG A 111 18.24 -20.30 -18.16
CA ARG A 111 19.19 -21.32 -17.71
C ARG A 111 20.59 -20.73 -17.60
N THR A 112 21.19 -20.92 -16.42
CA THR A 112 22.56 -20.49 -16.10
C THR A 112 23.56 -21.64 -16.18
N ALA A 113 23.17 -22.84 -15.78
CA ALA A 113 24.02 -24.03 -15.81
C ALA A 113 23.16 -25.30 -15.85
N GLU A 114 23.72 -26.38 -16.40
CA GLU A 114 23.11 -27.70 -16.37
C GLU A 114 24.18 -28.80 -16.42
N THR A 115 23.92 -29.89 -15.72
CA THR A 115 24.71 -31.11 -15.65
C THR A 115 23.79 -32.33 -15.70
N ASP A 116 24.39 -33.52 -15.65
CA ASP A 116 23.69 -34.79 -15.49
C ASP A 116 22.93 -34.90 -14.15
N THR A 117 23.26 -34.09 -13.15
CA THR A 117 22.65 -34.13 -11.82
C THR A 117 21.88 -32.86 -11.44
N SER A 118 21.99 -31.76 -12.19
CA SER A 118 21.36 -30.49 -11.80
C SER A 118 21.06 -29.58 -12.98
N ALA A 119 20.08 -28.70 -12.84
CA ALA A 119 19.84 -27.59 -13.75
C ALA A 119 19.51 -26.32 -12.94
N SER A 120 20.12 -25.20 -13.29
CA SER A 120 19.95 -23.93 -12.57
C SER A 120 19.46 -22.85 -13.50
N PHE A 121 18.40 -22.15 -13.10
CA PHE A 121 17.82 -21.00 -13.77
C PHE A 121 17.98 -19.77 -12.89
N ALA A 122 18.33 -18.63 -13.48
CA ALA A 122 18.18 -17.33 -12.85
C ALA A 122 16.91 -16.70 -13.40
N PHE A 123 16.08 -16.15 -12.52
CA PHE A 123 14.87 -15.47 -12.92
C PHE A 123 14.85 -14.02 -12.44
N SER A 124 14.17 -13.19 -13.22
CA SER A 124 13.90 -11.80 -12.87
C SER A 124 12.62 -11.34 -13.53
N PHE A 125 11.93 -10.39 -12.90
CA PHE A 125 10.74 -9.76 -13.45
C PHE A 125 10.63 -8.32 -12.97
N HIS A 126 9.96 -7.50 -13.77
CA HIS A 126 9.54 -6.16 -13.42
C HIS A 126 8.14 -6.20 -12.82
N TYR A 127 7.85 -5.28 -11.91
CA TYR A 127 6.53 -5.06 -11.34
C TYR A 127 6.39 -3.61 -10.91
N ASP A 128 5.16 -3.17 -10.70
CA ASP A 128 4.89 -1.83 -10.19
C ASP A 128 4.74 -1.89 -8.67
N LYS A 129 5.60 -1.18 -7.95
CA LYS A 129 5.51 -1.11 -6.49
C LYS A 129 4.48 -0.10 -6.00
N ASP A 130 3.95 0.76 -6.89
CA ASP A 130 2.96 1.77 -6.56
C ASP A 130 1.54 1.16 -6.56
N PRO A 131 0.86 1.05 -5.40
CA PRO A 131 -0.50 0.52 -5.33
C PRO A 131 -1.56 1.54 -5.80
N ILE A 132 -1.16 2.79 -6.06
CA ILE A 132 -2.04 3.93 -6.29
C ILE A 132 -2.11 4.25 -7.79
N THR A 133 -0.96 4.38 -8.46
CA THR A 133 -0.88 4.80 -9.86
C THR A 133 -0.07 3.84 -10.73
N ALA A 134 -0.73 3.20 -11.69
CA ALA A 134 -0.11 2.27 -12.61
C ALA A 134 1.02 2.90 -13.46
N GLY A 135 2.15 2.20 -13.55
CA GLY A 135 3.33 2.51 -14.35
C GLY A 135 4.21 3.62 -13.75
N VAL A 136 4.00 4.00 -12.50
CA VAL A 136 4.72 5.13 -11.89
C VAL A 136 5.96 4.69 -11.13
N GLN A 137 5.97 3.48 -10.53
CA GLN A 137 7.12 2.99 -9.79
C GLN A 137 7.52 1.58 -10.24
N ASP A 138 8.18 1.50 -11.38
CA ASP A 138 8.82 0.26 -11.84
C ASP A 138 9.90 -0.21 -10.85
N ALA A 139 9.81 -1.48 -10.48
CA ALA A 139 10.75 -2.19 -9.63
C ALA A 139 11.11 -3.54 -10.26
N THR A 140 12.19 -4.16 -9.79
CA THR A 140 12.66 -5.46 -10.26
C THR A 140 12.88 -6.37 -9.07
N ALA A 141 12.46 -7.63 -9.19
CA ALA A 141 12.78 -8.69 -8.25
C ALA A 141 13.24 -9.93 -9.02
N GLY A 142 13.95 -10.82 -8.33
CA GLY A 142 14.53 -12.00 -8.96
C GLY A 142 15.01 -13.05 -7.97
N GLY A 143 15.58 -14.11 -8.54
CA GLY A 143 16.03 -15.25 -7.77
C GLY A 143 16.61 -16.35 -8.62
N THR A 144 16.72 -17.53 -8.02
CA THR A 144 17.15 -18.76 -8.69
C THR A 144 16.14 -19.88 -8.53
N LEU A 145 16.04 -20.73 -9.54
CA LEU A 145 15.34 -22.01 -9.51
C LEU A 145 16.34 -23.10 -9.86
N VAL A 146 16.59 -24.01 -8.93
CA VAL A 146 17.59 -25.08 -9.08
C VAL A 146 16.92 -26.44 -8.96
N PHE A 147 17.01 -27.24 -10.01
CA PHE A 147 16.58 -28.64 -10.03
C PHE A 147 17.74 -29.54 -9.60
N ASP A 148 17.52 -30.41 -8.62
CA ASP A 148 18.38 -31.54 -8.30
C ASP A 148 17.77 -32.79 -8.95
N LYS A 149 18.35 -33.17 -10.10
CA LYS A 149 17.89 -34.30 -10.92
C LYS A 149 18.15 -35.65 -10.26
N ALA A 150 19.03 -35.72 -9.26
CA ALA A 150 19.35 -36.96 -8.57
C ALA A 150 18.45 -37.18 -7.35
N ALA A 151 18.03 -36.10 -6.70
CA ALA A 151 17.13 -36.12 -5.55
C ALA A 151 15.65 -36.00 -5.91
N ASP A 152 15.31 -35.76 -7.19
CA ASP A 152 13.95 -35.46 -7.65
C ASP A 152 13.33 -34.27 -6.88
N THR A 153 14.11 -33.20 -6.72
CA THR A 153 13.66 -31.97 -6.03
C THR A 153 14.00 -30.71 -6.82
N TYR A 154 13.34 -29.61 -6.50
CA TYR A 154 13.75 -28.28 -6.93
C TYR A 154 13.88 -27.36 -5.71
N THR A 155 14.63 -26.28 -5.83
CA THR A 155 14.73 -25.21 -4.84
C THR A 155 14.58 -23.87 -5.52
N VAL A 156 13.59 -23.09 -5.08
CA VAL A 156 13.44 -21.68 -5.44
C VAL A 156 14.10 -20.83 -4.36
N THR A 157 14.81 -19.77 -4.74
CA THR A 157 15.46 -18.83 -3.81
C THR A 157 15.28 -17.41 -4.29
N LEU A 158 14.83 -16.50 -3.43
CA LEU A 158 14.79 -15.06 -3.73
C LEU A 158 16.16 -14.43 -3.55
N THR A 159 16.64 -13.69 -4.55
CA THR A 159 17.84 -12.85 -4.44
C THR A 159 17.52 -11.40 -4.12
N ASP A 160 16.25 -11.01 -4.29
CA ASP A 160 15.72 -9.69 -4.01
C ASP A 160 14.39 -9.85 -3.27
N VAL A 161 14.07 -8.91 -2.39
CA VAL A 161 12.71 -8.82 -1.82
C VAL A 161 11.76 -8.24 -2.87
N ILE A 162 10.49 -8.61 -2.78
CA ILE A 162 9.43 -7.95 -3.56
C ILE A 162 8.92 -6.80 -2.69
N ASP A 163 9.54 -5.63 -2.86
CA ASP A 163 9.27 -4.39 -2.14
C ASP A 163 7.98 -3.75 -2.67
N GLY A 164 7.32 -2.93 -1.88
CA GLY A 164 6.01 -2.39 -2.22
C GLY A 164 5.53 -1.37 -1.22
N PHE A 165 4.44 -0.70 -1.57
CA PHE A 165 3.66 0.04 -0.60
C PHE A 165 2.33 -0.69 -0.43
N SER A 166 1.88 -0.84 0.81
CA SER A 166 0.48 -1.15 1.07
C SER A 166 -0.31 0.15 1.07
N PHE A 167 -1.53 0.13 0.54
CA PHE A 167 -2.49 1.20 0.67
C PHE A 167 -3.61 0.70 1.57
N ASP A 168 -3.69 1.25 2.77
CA ASP A 168 -4.77 1.00 3.72
C ASP A 168 -5.31 2.34 4.23
N VAL A 169 -6.61 2.38 4.54
CA VAL A 169 -7.26 3.58 5.07
C VAL A 169 -7.95 3.22 6.37
N LEU A 170 -7.53 3.85 7.46
CA LEU A 170 -8.18 3.67 8.76
C LEU A 170 -9.34 4.66 8.89
N HIS A 171 -10.55 4.18 9.16
CA HIS A 171 -11.77 4.98 9.16
C HIS A 171 -12.30 5.27 10.57
N THR A 172 -12.65 6.53 10.85
CA THR A 172 -13.41 6.89 12.06
C THR A 172 -14.80 6.23 12.09
N SER A 173 -15.42 6.03 10.92
CA SER A 173 -16.72 5.36 10.80
C SER A 173 -16.68 3.87 11.21
N GLU A 174 -15.49 3.28 11.19
CA GLU A 174 -15.23 1.87 11.50
C GLU A 174 -14.48 1.66 12.82
N LEU A 175 -14.41 2.70 13.68
CA LEU A 175 -13.70 2.65 14.96
C LEU A 175 -13.93 1.34 15.73
N VAL A 176 -12.87 0.84 16.36
CA VAL A 176 -12.86 -0.37 17.18
C VAL A 176 -13.37 -0.08 18.59
N ALA A 177 -12.88 1.00 19.19
CA ALA A 177 -13.26 1.45 20.52
C ALA A 177 -13.20 2.97 20.62
N LYS A 178 -13.94 3.54 21.59
CA LYS A 178 -13.91 4.98 21.87
C LYS A 178 -14.11 5.30 23.34
N ALA A 179 -13.59 6.45 23.76
CA ALA A 179 -13.79 7.05 25.06
C ALA A 179 -14.11 8.55 24.92
N PRO A 180 -15.22 9.07 25.49
CA PRO A 180 -16.30 8.31 26.10
C PRO A 180 -17.11 7.51 25.06
N THR A 181 -17.87 6.52 25.51
CA THR A 181 -18.69 5.64 24.65
C THR A 181 -19.79 6.37 23.86
N GLY A 182 -20.10 7.62 24.19
CA GLY A 182 -21.03 8.47 23.45
C GLY A 182 -20.92 9.93 23.88
N ASN A 183 -21.68 10.82 23.25
CA ASN A 183 -21.53 12.27 23.43
C ASN A 183 -22.38 12.83 24.60
N THR A 184 -22.94 11.93 25.41
CA THR A 184 -23.69 12.35 26.61
C THR A 184 -22.76 13.07 27.56
N GLY A 185 -23.18 14.25 28.01
CA GLY A 185 -22.37 15.09 28.89
C GLY A 185 -21.42 16.03 28.15
N HIS A 186 -21.48 16.08 26.81
CA HIS A 186 -20.75 17.05 25.98
C HIS A 186 -19.23 16.99 26.26
N PRO A 187 -18.57 15.88 25.88
CA PRO A 187 -17.17 15.68 26.19
C PRO A 187 -16.26 16.66 25.44
N LEU A 188 -15.32 17.28 26.15
CA LEU A 188 -14.31 18.17 25.56
C LEU A 188 -13.21 17.39 24.82
N ILE A 189 -12.96 16.14 25.24
CA ILE A 189 -12.00 15.23 24.63
C ILE A 189 -12.73 13.94 24.24
N VAL A 190 -12.51 13.48 23.01
CA VAL A 190 -12.87 12.14 22.56
C VAL A 190 -11.61 11.43 22.06
N ALA A 191 -11.43 10.17 22.42
CA ALA A 191 -10.37 9.32 21.88
C ALA A 191 -10.99 8.11 21.19
N GLU A 192 -10.49 7.77 20.01
CA GLU A 192 -10.91 6.62 19.22
C GLU A 192 -9.71 5.70 18.94
N GLN A 193 -9.97 4.41 18.94
CA GLN A 193 -9.04 3.36 18.52
C GLN A 193 -9.49 2.86 17.16
N LEU A 194 -8.61 2.90 16.16
CA LEU A 194 -8.95 2.55 14.78
C LEU A 194 -8.43 1.18 14.36
N THR A 195 -7.39 0.66 15.01
CA THR A 195 -6.88 -0.70 14.76
C THR A 195 -7.21 -1.68 15.90
N PRO A 196 -7.29 -3.00 15.63
CA PRO A 196 -7.58 -4.00 16.64
C PRO A 196 -6.54 -4.06 17.78
N ASN A 197 -6.92 -4.63 18.93
CA ASN A 197 -5.96 -4.84 20.02
C ASN A 197 -4.87 -5.84 19.61
N GLY A 198 -3.61 -5.44 19.77
CA GLY A 198 -2.45 -6.27 19.43
C GLY A 198 -1.98 -6.13 17.99
N ASP A 199 -2.55 -5.17 17.24
CA ASP A 199 -2.00 -4.73 15.97
C ASP A 199 -0.52 -4.31 16.12
N PRO A 200 0.40 -4.71 15.21
CA PRO A 200 1.79 -4.27 15.25
C PRO A 200 1.95 -2.75 15.11
N ASP A 201 1.00 -2.08 14.47
CA ASP A 201 0.98 -0.64 14.23
C ASP A 201 -0.33 -0.02 14.78
N PRO A 202 -0.48 0.08 16.12
CA PRO A 202 -1.69 0.63 16.70
C PRO A 202 -1.94 2.08 16.25
N PHE A 203 -3.20 2.43 16.02
CA PHE A 203 -3.57 3.79 15.63
C PHE A 203 -4.76 4.29 16.46
N PHE A 204 -4.54 5.39 17.17
CA PHE A 204 -5.53 6.09 17.98
C PHE A 204 -5.62 7.55 17.54
N VAL A 205 -6.81 8.13 17.66
CA VAL A 205 -7.07 9.52 17.33
C VAL A 205 -7.68 10.21 18.53
N GLN A 206 -7.09 11.34 18.95
CA GLN A 206 -7.69 12.24 19.92
C GLN A 206 -8.34 13.40 19.19
N PHE A 207 -9.56 13.73 19.58
CA PHE A 207 -10.33 14.86 19.11
C PHE A 207 -10.49 15.87 20.26
N THR A 208 -10.22 17.13 19.98
CA THR A 208 -10.57 18.29 20.82
C THR A 208 -11.18 19.38 19.95
N ALA A 209 -11.86 20.34 20.56
CA ALA A 209 -12.47 21.44 19.82
C ALA A 209 -12.39 22.76 20.57
N ASN A 210 -12.36 23.84 19.80
CA ASN A 210 -12.47 25.20 20.31
C ASN A 210 -13.54 25.95 19.51
N SER A 211 -14.21 26.89 20.18
CA SER A 211 -15.18 27.77 19.53
C SER A 211 -14.98 29.22 19.94
N THR A 212 -15.33 30.16 19.07
CA THR A 212 -15.26 31.59 19.35
C THR A 212 -16.50 32.08 20.09
N THR A 213 -16.34 33.15 20.84
CA THR A 213 -17.44 33.89 21.47
C THR A 213 -17.36 35.37 21.08
N GLN A 214 -18.27 36.19 21.58
CA GLN A 214 -18.19 37.65 21.38
C GLN A 214 -16.94 38.28 22.01
N GLN A 215 -16.27 37.60 22.94
CA GLN A 215 -15.12 38.10 23.68
C GLN A 215 -13.83 37.33 23.41
N ILE A 216 -13.94 36.10 22.92
CA ILE A 216 -12.82 35.18 22.71
C ILE A 216 -12.78 34.82 21.22
N GLY A 217 -11.76 35.32 20.52
CA GLY A 217 -11.45 34.91 19.16
C GLY A 217 -10.37 33.82 19.13
N PHE A 218 -10.07 33.33 17.93
CA PHE A 218 -8.93 32.44 17.72
C PHE A 218 -7.60 33.20 17.66
N GLY A 219 -6.53 32.43 17.81
CA GLY A 219 -5.15 32.82 17.54
C GLY A 219 -4.28 31.57 17.49
N PHE A 220 -2.97 31.76 17.43
CA PHE A 220 -2.02 30.65 17.34
C PHE A 220 -1.25 30.43 18.64
N ASN A 221 -0.84 29.19 18.87
CA ASN A 221 0.28 28.81 19.73
C ASN A 221 0.89 27.48 19.22
N SER A 222 1.90 26.94 19.91
CA SER A 222 2.61 25.76 19.42
C SER A 222 1.93 24.41 19.67
N THR A 223 0.84 24.34 20.43
CA THR A 223 0.23 23.07 20.84
C THR A 223 -1.22 22.93 20.40
N GLY A 224 -1.88 24.04 20.05
CA GLY A 224 -3.32 24.07 19.76
C GLY A 224 -4.19 24.06 21.03
N ASP A 225 -3.59 24.02 22.21
CA ASP A 225 -4.29 23.94 23.51
C ASP A 225 -4.07 25.23 24.34
N GLY A 226 -5.10 25.63 25.08
CA GLY A 226 -5.07 26.76 26.01
C GLY A 226 -5.15 28.14 25.35
N ALA A 227 -4.57 29.15 26.01
CA ALA A 227 -4.68 30.53 25.55
C ALA A 227 -3.80 30.83 24.33
N THR A 228 -4.27 31.72 23.47
CA THR A 228 -3.49 32.24 22.34
C THR A 228 -2.31 33.06 22.85
N VAL A 229 -1.23 33.15 22.05
CA VAL A 229 -0.11 34.08 22.34
C VAL A 229 -0.35 35.49 21.78
N GLY A 230 -1.58 35.79 21.34
CA GLY A 230 -1.96 37.07 20.73
C GLY A 230 -1.59 37.19 19.25
N ASP A 231 -1.02 36.15 18.64
CA ASP A 231 -0.80 36.05 17.20
C ASP A 231 -2.08 35.59 16.49
N THR A 232 -2.41 36.26 15.39
CA THR A 232 -3.56 35.96 14.53
C THR A 232 -3.17 35.88 13.06
N THR A 233 -1.87 35.83 12.74
CA THR A 233 -1.37 35.76 11.36
C THR A 233 -0.54 34.50 11.14
N PHE A 234 -1.08 33.54 10.38
CA PHE A 234 -0.38 32.34 10.00
C PHE A 234 0.64 32.61 8.88
N ASN A 235 1.90 32.20 9.09
CA ASN A 235 2.96 32.33 8.09
C ASN A 235 3.45 30.97 7.60
N ASN A 236 2.85 30.45 6.53
CA ASN A 236 3.20 29.15 5.97
C ASN A 236 4.68 29.00 5.56
N GLY A 237 5.38 30.11 5.27
CA GLY A 237 6.80 30.11 4.90
C GLY A 237 7.78 30.16 6.09
N GLY A 238 7.29 30.16 7.33
CA GLY A 238 8.11 30.27 8.55
C GLY A 238 7.46 29.78 9.85
N ALA A 239 6.24 29.25 9.80
CA ALA A 239 5.55 28.62 10.92
C ALA A 239 6.25 27.30 11.25
N THR A 240 7.04 27.29 12.32
CA THR A 240 7.71 26.08 12.79
C THR A 240 6.75 25.13 13.48
N HIS A 241 5.68 25.64 14.11
CA HIS A 241 4.60 24.85 14.72
C HIS A 241 3.51 25.83 15.19
N ASP A 242 2.63 26.30 14.30
CA ASP A 242 1.53 27.20 14.67
C ASP A 242 0.20 26.46 14.55
N MET A 243 -0.46 26.25 15.68
CA MET A 243 -1.75 25.57 15.79
C MET A 243 -2.80 26.56 16.30
N ILE A 244 -3.99 26.51 15.73
CA ILE A 244 -5.14 27.34 16.13
C ILE A 244 -5.57 26.93 17.53
N THR A 245 -5.85 27.92 18.37
CA THR A 245 -6.36 27.69 19.72
C THR A 245 -7.15 28.88 20.24
N ASN A 246 -7.82 28.71 21.37
CA ASN A 246 -8.25 29.78 22.26
C ASN A 246 -8.58 29.23 23.66
N ALA A 247 -8.84 30.15 24.62
CA ALA A 247 -9.21 29.76 25.98
C ALA A 247 -10.68 29.29 26.14
N HIS A 248 -11.37 28.97 25.04
CA HIS A 248 -12.75 28.48 25.02
C HIS A 248 -12.82 27.14 24.27
N GLU A 249 -12.46 26.09 24.99
CA GLU A 249 -12.72 24.71 24.59
C GLU A 249 -14.22 24.46 24.48
N ASP A 250 -14.60 23.70 23.46
CA ASP A 250 -15.97 23.25 23.25
C ASP A 250 -16.02 21.73 23.12
N TRP A 251 -17.21 21.18 23.22
CA TRP A 251 -17.37 19.74 23.18
C TRP A 251 -17.29 19.17 21.77
N VAL A 252 -16.83 17.93 21.69
CA VAL A 252 -16.64 17.20 20.44
C VAL A 252 -17.76 16.18 20.26
N SER A 253 -18.33 16.13 19.06
CA SER A 253 -19.10 14.98 18.59
C SER A 253 -18.20 14.15 17.69
N ALA A 254 -17.64 13.05 18.19
CA ALA A 254 -16.91 12.07 17.37
C ALA A 254 -17.57 10.70 17.55
N THR A 255 -18.15 10.21 16.47
CA THR A 255 -18.93 8.98 16.39
C THR A 255 -18.72 8.32 15.04
N ARG A 256 -19.19 7.08 14.90
CA ARG A 256 -19.18 6.35 13.62
C ARG A 256 -19.94 7.03 12.47
N ALA A 257 -20.75 8.05 12.75
CA ALA A 257 -21.58 8.71 11.75
C ALA A 257 -21.30 10.20 11.59
N THR A 258 -20.61 10.81 12.55
CA THR A 258 -20.44 12.26 12.63
C THR A 258 -19.16 12.63 13.39
N ASN A 259 -18.42 13.59 12.84
CA ASN A 259 -17.30 14.26 13.48
C ASN A 259 -17.53 15.78 13.44
N GLY A 260 -17.60 16.45 14.59
CA GLY A 260 -17.99 17.86 14.68
C GLY A 260 -17.71 18.54 16.02
N VAL A 261 -18.04 19.82 16.08
CA VAL A 261 -17.83 20.71 17.22
C VAL A 261 -19.18 21.20 17.72
N ALA A 262 -19.37 21.19 19.03
CA ALA A 262 -20.59 21.61 19.70
C ALA A 262 -21.89 20.99 19.13
N GLY A 263 -21.77 19.86 18.42
CA GLY A 263 -22.79 19.27 17.58
C GLY A 263 -22.18 18.32 16.55
N ASP A 264 -23.01 17.82 15.63
CA ASP A 264 -22.62 16.86 14.58
C ASP A 264 -22.00 17.52 13.34
N THR A 265 -21.65 18.80 13.43
CA THR A 265 -21.17 19.62 12.32
C THR A 265 -20.07 20.55 12.80
N ILE A 266 -19.33 21.14 11.88
CA ILE A 266 -18.44 22.28 12.12
C ILE A 266 -19.09 23.51 11.49
N GLN A 267 -19.21 24.57 12.29
CA GLN A 267 -19.84 25.83 11.94
C GLN A 267 -18.87 27.01 12.13
N LYS A 268 -19.38 28.21 11.87
CA LYS A 268 -18.61 29.45 11.96
C LYS A 268 -18.02 29.62 13.36
N GLY A 269 -16.73 29.90 13.38
CA GLY A 269 -16.02 30.13 14.62
C GLY A 269 -15.76 28.87 15.41
N GLU A 270 -15.84 27.68 14.78
CA GLU A 270 -15.49 26.40 15.38
C GLU A 270 -14.24 25.83 14.68
N VAL A 271 -13.41 25.12 15.44
CA VAL A 271 -12.29 24.34 14.94
C VAL A 271 -12.29 22.96 15.60
N LEU A 272 -12.19 21.92 14.79
CA LEU A 272 -12.00 20.54 15.25
C LEU A 272 -10.53 20.19 15.12
N THR A 273 -9.90 19.73 16.19
CA THR A 273 -8.48 19.35 16.23
C THR A 273 -8.36 17.85 16.40
N LEU A 274 -7.57 17.20 15.55
CA LEU A 274 -7.24 15.79 15.59
C LEU A 274 -5.74 15.60 15.81
N ARG A 275 -5.37 14.64 16.66
CA ARG A 275 -3.96 14.24 16.91
C ARG A 275 -3.83 12.72 16.93
N PHE A 276 -2.75 12.20 16.38
CA PHE A 276 -2.58 10.75 16.15
C PHE A 276 -1.60 10.13 17.13
N PHE A 277 -1.93 8.95 17.65
CA PHE A 277 -1.11 8.25 18.64
C PHE A 277 -0.98 6.75 18.35
N GLN A 278 0.19 6.21 18.66
CA GLN A 278 0.43 4.77 18.72
C GLN A 278 0.07 4.19 20.09
N GLU A 279 0.15 4.98 21.16
CA GLU A 279 -0.21 4.53 22.50
C GLU A 279 -1.73 4.59 22.73
N ASN A 280 -2.21 3.68 23.57
CA ASN A 280 -3.60 3.70 24.00
C ASN A 280 -3.89 4.92 24.89
N ILE A 281 -4.58 5.90 24.31
CA ILE A 281 -5.01 7.15 24.96
C ILE A 281 -6.44 7.11 25.51
N LEU A 282 -7.18 5.99 25.36
CA LEU A 282 -8.58 5.90 25.81
C LEU A 282 -8.73 6.16 27.32
N GLY A 283 -7.71 5.82 28.11
CA GLY A 283 -7.70 6.03 29.56
C GLY A 283 -7.48 7.48 30.00
N ASP A 284 -7.04 8.36 29.10
CA ASP A 284 -6.81 9.77 29.40
C ASP A 284 -8.11 10.58 29.38
N VAL A 285 -9.16 10.05 28.74
CA VAL A 285 -10.46 10.69 28.64
C VAL A 285 -11.30 10.45 29.88
N ASN A 286 -11.74 11.54 30.52
CA ASN A 286 -12.63 11.53 31.66
C ASN A 286 -13.69 12.64 31.54
N PRO A 287 -14.88 12.36 30.97
CA PRO A 287 -15.90 13.38 30.75
C PRO A 287 -16.47 13.99 32.04
N ASN A 288 -16.14 13.44 33.21
CA ASN A 288 -16.56 13.99 34.50
C ASN A 288 -15.47 14.85 35.16
N ALA A 289 -14.26 14.90 34.61
CA ALA A 289 -13.21 15.80 35.05
C ALA A 289 -13.42 17.20 34.44
N PRO A 290 -12.92 18.26 35.10
CA PRO A 290 -12.66 19.52 34.42
C PRO A 290 -11.83 19.27 33.15
N GLU A 291 -12.11 19.99 32.05
CA GLU A 291 -11.38 19.87 30.77
C GLU A 291 -11.51 18.48 30.10
N GLY A 292 -12.40 17.61 30.60
CA GLY A 292 -12.73 16.34 29.93
C GLY A 292 -11.67 15.24 30.04
N GLY A 293 -10.56 15.45 30.77
CA GLY A 293 -9.51 14.45 30.95
C GLY A 293 -8.10 15.04 30.95
N THR A 294 -7.15 14.31 30.37
CA THR A 294 -5.79 14.79 30.09
C THR A 294 -5.60 14.84 28.59
N GLU A 295 -5.58 16.04 28.01
CA GLU A 295 -5.26 16.21 26.59
C GLU A 295 -3.80 15.82 26.33
N ARG A 296 -3.59 14.95 25.33
CA ARG A 296 -2.26 14.65 24.80
C ARG A 296 -1.93 15.65 23.69
N LEU A 297 -0.79 16.32 23.81
CA LEU A 297 -0.38 17.40 22.92
C LEU A 297 0.75 17.04 21.94
N ASP A 298 1.39 15.88 22.14
CA ASP A 298 2.57 15.43 21.37
C ASP A 298 2.22 14.12 20.64
N PRO A 299 1.78 14.19 19.37
CA PRO A 299 1.46 13.02 18.55
C PRO A 299 2.62 12.03 18.46
N THR A 300 2.30 10.74 18.37
CA THR A 300 3.30 9.66 18.34
C THR A 300 3.24 8.78 17.11
N THR A 301 2.30 9.04 16.21
CA THR A 301 2.22 8.38 14.90
C THR A 301 1.74 9.37 13.83
N SER A 302 1.78 8.95 12.57
CA SER A 302 1.45 9.78 11.42
C SER A 302 0.76 8.98 10.31
N ALA A 303 0.06 9.69 9.42
CA ALA A 303 -0.55 9.17 8.21
C ALA A 303 0.07 9.84 6.97
N SER A 304 0.15 9.13 5.85
CA SER A 304 0.69 9.68 4.59
C SER A 304 -0.31 10.56 3.84
N GLY A 305 -1.58 10.52 4.25
CA GLY A 305 -2.68 11.27 3.68
C GLY A 305 -3.89 11.26 4.59
N VAL A 306 -4.80 12.20 4.37
CA VAL A 306 -6.07 12.31 5.09
C VAL A 306 -7.19 12.44 4.07
N VAL A 307 -8.25 11.68 4.26
CA VAL A 307 -9.46 11.71 3.45
C VAL A 307 -10.62 12.13 4.33
N ILE A 308 -11.42 13.12 3.92
CA ILE A 308 -12.55 13.60 4.71
C ILE A 308 -13.81 13.44 3.85
N LYS A 309 -14.74 12.59 4.33
CA LYS A 309 -16.04 12.42 3.72
C LYS A 309 -17.05 13.34 4.39
N PHE A 310 -17.70 14.15 3.59
CA PHE A 310 -18.76 15.06 3.99
C PHE A 310 -20.12 14.58 3.48
N ASP A 311 -21.17 14.91 4.24
CA ASP A 311 -22.57 14.80 3.84
C ASP A 311 -23.19 16.19 3.69
N GLY A 312 -23.94 16.43 2.62
CA GLY A 312 -24.70 17.66 2.42
C GLY A 312 -23.90 18.83 1.86
N ILE A 313 -22.76 18.57 1.21
CA ILE A 313 -21.97 19.63 0.55
C ILE A 313 -22.69 20.12 -0.71
N GLY A 314 -23.00 21.41 -0.75
CA GLY A 314 -23.56 22.14 -1.87
C GLY A 314 -22.52 22.65 -2.87
N SER A 315 -22.55 23.96 -3.18
CA SER A 315 -21.77 24.56 -4.27
C SER A 315 -20.87 25.73 -3.83
N SER A 316 -20.73 25.98 -2.54
CA SER A 316 -19.97 27.12 -2.00
C SER A 316 -19.10 26.80 -0.80
N GLU A 317 -19.22 25.59 -0.27
CA GLU A 317 -18.53 25.18 0.95
C GLU A 317 -17.04 25.12 0.66
N ASP A 318 -16.31 25.97 1.36
CA ASP A 318 -14.86 26.05 1.38
C ASP A 318 -14.37 25.64 2.78
N LEU A 319 -13.09 25.32 2.92
CA LEU A 319 -12.51 25.06 4.24
C LEU A 319 -11.03 25.39 4.30
N VAL A 320 -10.56 25.61 5.53
CA VAL A 320 -9.15 25.77 5.84
C VAL A 320 -8.74 24.63 6.75
N LEU A 321 -7.64 23.98 6.37
CA LEU A 321 -6.99 22.94 7.15
C LEU A 321 -5.65 23.43 7.67
N ILE A 322 -5.32 23.12 8.92
CA ILE A 322 -3.95 23.20 9.43
C ILE A 322 -3.44 21.77 9.58
N LEU A 323 -2.41 21.42 8.82
CA LEU A 323 -1.73 20.14 8.91
C LEU A 323 -0.59 20.28 9.90
N ASP A 324 -0.57 19.43 10.93
CA ASP A 324 0.58 19.20 11.80
C ASP A 324 1.41 18.08 11.19
N LEU A 325 2.66 18.37 10.85
CA LEU A 325 3.49 17.56 9.97
C LEU A 325 4.80 17.19 10.64
N ARG A 326 5.24 15.94 10.44
CA ARG A 326 6.51 15.44 10.98
C ARG A 326 7.26 14.58 9.98
N ASP A 327 8.58 14.72 9.94
CA ASP A 327 9.46 13.87 9.14
C ASP A 327 10.08 12.73 9.96
N ALA A 328 10.75 11.79 9.28
CA ALA A 328 11.42 10.65 9.92
C ALA A 328 12.58 11.05 10.86
N ASN A 329 13.10 12.28 10.77
CA ASN A 329 14.13 12.81 11.67
C ASN A 329 13.53 13.43 12.95
N GLY A 330 12.21 13.54 13.02
CA GLY A 330 11.49 14.21 14.10
C GLY A 330 11.42 15.73 13.95
N ASN A 331 11.66 16.27 12.75
CA ASN A 331 11.39 17.68 12.49
C ASN A 331 9.89 17.88 12.31
N GLU A 332 9.35 18.88 12.99
CA GLU A 332 7.93 19.23 12.95
C GLU A 332 7.73 20.59 12.28
N ILE A 333 6.67 20.70 11.49
CA ILE A 333 6.21 21.94 10.86
C ILE A 333 4.67 21.96 10.82
N THR A 334 4.09 23.12 10.58
CA THR A 334 2.66 23.24 10.28
C THR A 334 2.42 23.87 8.92
N ARG A 335 1.41 23.40 8.20
CA ARG A 335 0.99 24.00 6.92
C ARG A 335 -0.50 24.28 6.89
N ALA A 336 -0.86 25.47 6.44
CA ALA A 336 -2.24 25.81 6.13
C ALA A 336 -2.58 25.43 4.69
N VAL A 337 -3.75 24.86 4.47
CA VAL A 337 -4.31 24.50 3.16
C VAL A 337 -5.69 25.13 3.02
N ASN A 338 -5.86 25.93 1.98
CA ASN A 338 -7.17 26.37 1.51
C ASN A 338 -7.72 25.29 0.58
N VAL A 339 -8.92 24.82 0.89
CA VAL A 339 -9.68 23.88 0.07
C VAL A 339 -10.88 24.63 -0.47
N GLN A 340 -10.96 24.72 -1.79
CA GLN A 340 -12.12 25.30 -2.44
C GLN A 340 -13.15 24.21 -2.73
N ASN A 341 -14.39 24.62 -2.86
CA ASN A 341 -15.50 23.75 -3.23
C ASN A 341 -15.26 22.97 -4.53
N SER A 342 -14.44 23.51 -5.44
CA SER A 342 -14.02 22.87 -6.69
C SER A 342 -12.96 21.78 -6.52
N ASP A 343 -12.25 21.75 -5.39
CA ASP A 343 -11.25 20.73 -5.07
C ASP A 343 -11.90 19.44 -4.54
N LEU A 344 -13.19 19.50 -4.17
CA LEU A 344 -13.94 18.37 -3.63
C LEU A 344 -14.45 17.44 -4.75
N ILE A 345 -14.30 16.14 -4.54
CA ILE A 345 -14.92 15.11 -5.38
C ILE A 345 -16.35 14.91 -4.92
N LYS A 346 -17.33 15.23 -5.76
CA LYS A 346 -18.76 15.24 -5.36
C LYS A 346 -19.53 14.03 -5.84
N GLY A 347 -20.58 13.67 -5.12
CA GLY A 347 -21.50 12.53 -5.28
C GLY A 347 -21.75 11.87 -6.63
N ASN A 348 -21.76 12.63 -7.72
CA ASN A 348 -21.99 12.11 -9.07
C ASN A 348 -20.69 11.83 -9.85
N ALA A 349 -19.54 12.12 -9.25
CA ALA A 349 -18.22 11.80 -9.77
C ALA A 349 -17.82 10.38 -9.36
N ASN A 350 -16.99 9.76 -10.19
CA ASN A 350 -16.31 8.53 -9.78
C ASN A 350 -15.24 8.93 -8.75
N VAL A 351 -15.28 8.32 -7.56
CA VAL A 351 -14.15 8.37 -6.63
C VAL A 351 -12.93 7.80 -7.37
N PRO A 352 -11.78 8.49 -7.37
CA PRO A 352 -10.59 8.01 -8.04
C PRO A 352 -10.01 6.81 -7.30
N SER A 353 -9.40 5.91 -8.06
CA SER A 353 -8.54 4.88 -7.49
C SER A 353 -7.37 5.52 -6.72
N PRO A 354 -6.89 4.91 -5.62
CA PRO A 354 -7.37 3.68 -4.98
C PRO A 354 -8.52 3.88 -3.99
N TYR A 355 -8.94 5.12 -3.73
CA TYR A 355 -9.99 5.47 -2.77
C TYR A 355 -11.39 4.95 -3.14
N ASN A 356 -11.58 4.44 -4.36
CA ASN A 356 -12.87 4.00 -4.87
C ASN A 356 -13.37 2.68 -4.27
N THR A 357 -12.51 1.92 -3.59
CA THR A 357 -12.90 0.76 -2.77
C THR A 357 -13.27 1.16 -1.35
N GLU A 358 -12.67 2.24 -0.84
CA GLU A 358 -12.82 2.72 0.53
C GLU A 358 -14.02 3.66 0.71
N PHE A 359 -14.30 4.47 -0.31
CA PHE A 359 -15.34 5.49 -0.24
C PHE A 359 -16.38 5.33 -1.34
N THR A 360 -17.64 5.41 -0.93
CA THR A 360 -18.77 5.60 -1.84
C THR A 360 -19.41 6.95 -1.55
N LEU A 361 -19.79 7.67 -2.60
CA LEU A 361 -20.46 8.96 -2.49
C LEU A 361 -21.89 8.83 -3.01
N ASP A 362 -22.85 9.35 -2.24
CA ASP A 362 -24.20 9.59 -2.74
C ASP A 362 -24.37 11.01 -3.27
N ASN A 363 -25.57 11.34 -3.77
CA ASN A 363 -25.82 12.58 -4.54
C ASN A 363 -25.51 13.90 -3.78
N ASN A 364 -25.35 13.88 -2.45
CA ASN A 364 -25.01 15.06 -1.66
C ASN A 364 -23.70 14.91 -0.87
N ASP A 365 -23.01 13.78 -1.04
CA ASP A 365 -21.70 13.57 -0.42
C ASP A 365 -20.61 14.32 -1.19
N ALA A 366 -19.54 14.65 -0.47
CA ALA A 366 -18.28 15.06 -1.08
C ALA A 366 -17.10 14.41 -0.36
N LEU A 367 -15.99 14.29 -1.08
CA LEU A 367 -14.74 13.74 -0.59
C LEU A 367 -13.64 14.77 -0.80
N LEU A 368 -12.93 15.09 0.27
CA LEU A 368 -11.64 15.75 0.22
C LEU A 368 -10.57 14.68 0.39
N ILE A 369 -9.57 14.68 -0.49
CA ILE A 369 -8.40 13.81 -0.38
C ILE A 369 -7.18 14.74 -0.31
N LEU A 370 -6.31 14.50 0.67
CA LEU A 370 -5.01 15.13 0.81
C LEU A 370 -3.93 14.06 0.75
N GLU A 371 -3.02 14.21 -0.20
CA GLU A 371 -1.90 13.31 -0.45
C GLU A 371 -0.56 13.98 -0.17
N SER A 372 0.52 13.21 -0.10
CA SER A 372 1.83 13.76 0.29
C SER A 372 2.32 14.89 -0.63
N ASN A 373 1.97 14.83 -1.92
CA ASN A 373 2.29 15.83 -2.93
C ASN A 373 1.43 17.10 -2.83
N ASP A 374 0.43 17.15 -1.95
CA ASP A 374 -0.32 18.38 -1.66
C ASP A 374 0.41 19.27 -0.66
N TYR A 375 1.18 18.68 0.23
CA TYR A 375 1.81 19.41 1.34
C TYR A 375 3.33 19.29 1.40
N ASN A 376 3.96 18.44 0.58
CA ASN A 376 5.42 18.39 0.38
C ASN A 376 5.84 19.04 -0.94
N ASP A 377 7.03 19.67 -0.98
CA ASP A 377 7.57 20.32 -2.18
C ASP A 377 8.32 19.39 -3.16
N GLY A 378 8.29 18.07 -2.94
CA GLY A 378 8.98 17.05 -3.71
C GLY A 378 10.42 16.75 -3.26
N THR A 379 11.01 17.58 -2.40
CA THR A 379 12.25 17.26 -1.67
C THR A 379 12.00 16.86 -0.21
N GLU A 380 10.77 17.11 0.24
CA GLU A 380 10.30 16.86 1.60
C GLU A 380 9.64 15.47 1.72
N THR A 381 9.63 14.95 2.94
CA THR A 381 9.10 13.61 3.28
C THR A 381 8.22 13.65 4.52
N PHE A 382 7.56 14.79 4.76
CA PHE A 382 6.68 14.94 5.91
C PHE A 382 5.46 14.01 5.81
N GLN A 383 4.97 13.57 6.96
CA GLN A 383 3.71 12.88 7.15
C GLN A 383 2.81 13.67 8.12
N ILE A 384 1.51 13.44 8.06
CA ILE A 384 0.51 14.16 8.86
C ILE A 384 0.40 13.48 10.24
N GLN A 385 0.70 14.19 11.32
CA GLN A 385 0.55 13.72 12.70
C GLN A 385 -0.66 14.33 13.43
N GLY A 386 -1.30 15.31 12.80
CA GLY A 386 -2.55 15.91 13.26
C GLY A 386 -3.16 16.83 12.21
N VAL A 387 -4.42 17.18 12.38
CA VAL A 387 -5.13 18.12 11.50
C VAL A 387 -6.10 18.98 12.30
N GLN A 388 -6.18 20.27 11.97
CA GLN A 388 -7.26 21.15 12.41
C GLN A 388 -8.17 21.49 11.24
N ILE A 389 -9.47 21.41 11.45
CA ILE A 389 -10.49 21.57 10.43
C ILE A 389 -11.41 22.73 10.82
N MET A 390 -11.57 23.70 9.92
CA MET A 390 -12.52 24.80 10.06
C MET A 390 -13.03 25.28 8.69
N GLN A 391 -14.23 25.85 8.64
CA GLN A 391 -14.83 26.30 7.37
C GLN A 391 -14.20 27.55 6.75
N SER A 392 -13.52 28.39 7.54
CA SER A 392 -12.88 29.61 7.04
C SER A 392 -11.88 30.15 8.05
N ALA A 393 -11.21 31.25 7.72
CA ALA A 393 -10.22 31.89 8.57
C ALA A 393 -10.74 32.33 9.95
N ASN A 394 -12.05 32.52 10.15
CA ASN A 394 -12.64 32.84 11.45
C ASN A 394 -12.00 34.05 12.19
N GLY A 395 -11.55 35.05 11.43
CA GLY A 395 -10.88 36.25 11.97
C GLY A 395 -9.36 36.14 12.10
N LEU A 396 -8.78 35.00 11.72
CA LEU A 396 -7.35 34.83 11.47
C LEU A 396 -7.00 35.36 10.07
N GLU A 397 -5.73 35.64 9.85
CA GLU A 397 -5.19 36.04 8.55
C GLU A 397 -3.95 35.17 8.24
N GLY A 398 -3.50 35.15 6.99
CA GLY A 398 -2.30 34.41 6.63
C GLY A 398 -2.28 33.99 5.17
N THR A 399 -1.28 33.18 4.85
CA THR A 399 -1.19 32.49 3.56
C THR A 399 -1.33 30.98 3.74
N ALA A 400 -1.91 30.31 2.75
CA ALA A 400 -2.14 28.87 2.71
C ALA A 400 -1.78 28.31 1.34
N ILE A 401 -1.53 27.01 1.30
CA ILE A 401 -1.46 26.24 0.05
C ILE A 401 -2.83 26.37 -0.62
N ASN A 402 -2.85 26.69 -1.90
CA ASN A 402 -4.06 26.52 -2.69
C ASN A 402 -4.10 25.08 -3.16
N LEU A 403 -5.01 24.28 -2.62
CA LEU A 403 -5.12 22.87 -3.00
C LEU A 403 -5.37 22.76 -4.51
N ASN A 404 -4.82 21.72 -5.10
CA ASN A 404 -5.17 21.23 -6.42
C ASN A 404 -5.90 19.90 -6.21
N GLY A 405 -7.23 19.88 -6.26
CA GLY A 405 -8.02 18.67 -5.98
C GLY A 405 -7.88 17.51 -6.97
N ALA A 406 -6.91 17.53 -7.90
CA ALA A 406 -6.57 16.37 -8.70
C ALA A 406 -5.79 15.34 -7.85
N ILE A 407 -5.96 14.05 -8.14
CA ILE A 407 -5.36 12.97 -7.34
C ILE A 407 -4.18 12.32 -8.08
N GLY A 408 -3.18 11.84 -7.34
CA GLY A 408 -1.97 11.22 -7.85
C GLY A 408 -0.99 12.22 -8.46
N SER A 409 -0.17 11.78 -9.42
CA SER A 409 0.93 12.57 -9.98
C SER A 409 0.56 13.92 -10.63
N GLY A 410 -0.71 14.09 -11.03
CA GLY A 410 -1.25 15.36 -11.56
C GLY A 410 -1.79 16.31 -10.48
N GLY A 411 -1.85 15.86 -9.23
CA GLY A 411 -2.44 16.53 -8.07
C GLY A 411 -1.56 17.54 -7.36
N ASN A 412 -0.28 17.64 -7.71
CA ASN A 412 0.69 18.39 -6.92
C ASN A 412 0.21 19.82 -6.61
N SER A 413 0.06 20.12 -5.33
CA SER A 413 -0.19 21.46 -4.84
C SER A 413 1.15 22.16 -4.58
N ASN A 414 1.17 23.49 -4.68
CA ASN A 414 2.41 24.23 -4.46
C ASN A 414 2.60 24.50 -2.96
N ALA A 415 3.49 23.71 -2.36
CA ALA A 415 3.61 23.62 -0.93
C ALA A 415 4.33 24.84 -0.30
N THR A 416 5.23 25.51 -1.04
CA THR A 416 6.10 26.59 -0.51
C THR A 416 6.05 27.89 -1.30
N SER A 417 5.46 27.91 -2.51
CA SER A 417 5.38 29.09 -3.37
C SER A 417 3.98 29.25 -3.97
N GLY A 418 3.62 30.45 -4.47
CA GLY A 418 2.28 30.68 -5.03
C GLY A 418 1.13 30.52 -4.03
N LEU A 419 1.41 30.65 -2.73
CA LEU A 419 0.43 30.58 -1.66
C LEU A 419 -0.65 31.65 -1.81
N THR A 420 -1.86 31.34 -1.38
CA THR A 420 -3.03 32.23 -1.45
C THR A 420 -3.38 32.75 -0.06
N ALA A 421 -4.09 33.88 0.00
CA ALA A 421 -4.61 34.37 1.28
C ALA A 421 -5.67 33.39 1.81
N TRP A 422 -5.76 33.24 3.13
CA TRP A 422 -6.80 32.42 3.75
C TRP A 422 -8.21 32.88 3.33
N ASP A 423 -9.14 31.94 3.18
CA ASP A 423 -10.52 32.32 2.88
C ASP A 423 -11.16 33.05 4.07
N THR A 424 -11.54 34.30 3.84
CA THR A 424 -11.91 35.24 4.90
C THR A 424 -13.35 35.10 5.39
N THR A 425 -14.26 34.48 4.64
CA THR A 425 -15.66 34.36 5.07
C THR A 425 -16.39 33.21 4.40
N ASP A 426 -16.59 32.15 5.18
CA ASP A 426 -17.60 31.13 4.90
C ASP A 426 -18.57 31.06 6.10
N ASN A 427 -19.87 30.92 5.85
CA ASN A 427 -20.90 30.64 6.89
C ASN A 427 -21.60 29.30 6.64
N ASP A 428 -21.06 28.48 5.75
CA ASP A 428 -21.55 27.16 5.47
C ASP A 428 -21.34 26.23 6.66
N VAL A 429 -21.91 25.04 6.60
CA VAL A 429 -21.89 24.08 7.70
C VAL A 429 -21.31 22.78 7.16
N LEU A 430 -20.21 22.33 7.76
CA LEU A 430 -19.54 21.10 7.34
C LEU A 430 -20.05 19.94 8.20
N LYS A 431 -20.64 18.93 7.57
CA LYS A 431 -20.98 17.68 8.26
C LYS A 431 -20.01 16.60 7.81
N ILE A 432 -19.05 16.26 8.66
CA ILE A 432 -18.10 15.19 8.40
C ILE A 432 -18.72 13.88 8.88
N VAL A 433 -18.83 12.91 8.00
CA VAL A 433 -19.39 11.58 8.31
C VAL A 433 -18.33 10.50 8.43
N ASP A 434 -17.14 10.75 7.85
CA ASP A 434 -15.98 9.89 8.03
C ASP A 434 -14.67 10.65 7.78
N ILE A 435 -13.62 10.23 8.45
CA ILE A 435 -12.24 10.66 8.22
C ILE A 435 -11.40 9.39 8.07
N GLY A 436 -10.76 9.26 6.91
CA GLY A 436 -9.83 8.20 6.58
C GLY A 436 -8.38 8.66 6.80
N PHE A 437 -7.56 7.82 7.42
CA PHE A 437 -6.12 8.05 7.59
C PHE A 437 -5.36 7.06 6.73
N VAL A 438 -4.73 7.56 5.67
CA VAL A 438 -4.01 6.72 4.72
C VAL A 438 -2.73 6.22 5.38
N GLN A 439 -2.64 4.90 5.53
CA GLN A 439 -1.42 4.20 5.90
C GLN A 439 -0.71 3.81 4.62
N GLN A 440 0.44 4.42 4.36
CA GLN A 440 1.39 3.92 3.37
C GLN A 440 2.64 3.45 4.11
N THR A 441 2.68 2.17 4.42
CA THR A 441 3.91 1.53 4.85
C THR A 441 4.64 1.00 3.62
N SER A 442 5.88 1.50 3.44
CA SER A 442 6.86 0.82 2.59
C SER A 442 7.23 -0.51 3.26
N GLY A 443 7.22 -1.59 2.52
CA GLY A 443 7.52 -2.91 3.03
C GLY A 443 7.51 -3.94 1.91
N THR A 444 7.39 -5.21 2.27
CA THR A 444 7.29 -6.29 1.28
C THR A 444 5.83 -6.57 0.93
N ILE A 445 5.53 -6.78 -0.36
CA ILE A 445 4.21 -7.20 -0.83
C ILE A 445 4.23 -8.67 -1.24
N SER A 446 3.07 -9.33 -1.17
CA SER A 446 2.97 -10.74 -1.57
C SER A 446 3.05 -10.88 -3.10
N ALA A 447 3.39 -12.08 -3.59
CA ALA A 447 3.36 -12.37 -5.02
C ALA A 447 3.09 -13.85 -5.31
N ASP A 448 2.39 -14.11 -6.41
CA ASP A 448 2.15 -15.44 -6.96
C ASP A 448 3.01 -15.61 -8.21
N LEU A 449 3.99 -16.51 -8.18
CA LEU A 449 4.87 -16.82 -9.31
C LEU A 449 4.57 -18.21 -9.87
N VAL A 450 4.56 -18.32 -11.20
CA VAL A 450 4.32 -19.56 -11.92
C VAL A 450 5.45 -19.79 -12.91
N PHE A 451 6.24 -20.84 -12.66
CA PHE A 451 7.24 -21.35 -13.59
C PHE A 451 6.63 -22.49 -14.40
N ALA A 452 6.61 -22.36 -15.73
CA ALA A 452 6.09 -23.41 -16.62
C ALA A 452 7.18 -23.88 -17.60
N PHE A 453 7.32 -25.19 -17.73
CA PHE A 453 8.38 -25.80 -18.53
C PHE A 453 7.99 -27.19 -19.05
N ASN A 454 8.69 -27.63 -20.08
CA ASN A 454 8.66 -28.99 -20.60
C ASN A 454 10.08 -29.55 -20.50
N VAL A 455 10.17 -30.86 -20.29
CA VAL A 455 11.43 -31.59 -20.36
C VAL A 455 11.47 -32.36 -21.67
N ALA A 456 12.63 -32.36 -22.32
CA ALA A 456 12.92 -33.13 -23.51
C ALA A 456 14.15 -34.02 -23.32
N ASP A 457 14.13 -35.18 -23.96
CA ASP A 457 15.31 -36.03 -24.12
C ASP A 457 16.11 -35.64 -25.37
N ALA A 458 17.11 -36.46 -25.71
CA ALA A 458 18.12 -36.08 -26.68
C ALA A 458 17.65 -36.07 -28.16
N ASP A 459 16.59 -36.79 -28.48
CA ASP A 459 15.89 -36.80 -29.77
C ASP A 459 14.65 -35.88 -29.80
N ALA A 460 14.38 -35.20 -28.68
CA ALA A 460 13.44 -34.09 -28.51
C ALA A 460 11.98 -34.48 -28.30
N ASP A 461 11.71 -35.69 -27.82
CA ASP A 461 10.42 -36.06 -27.26
C ASP A 461 10.20 -35.32 -25.96
N GLN A 462 8.97 -34.87 -25.72
CA GLN A 462 8.68 -33.92 -24.64
C GLN A 462 7.63 -34.44 -23.68
N THR A 463 7.81 -34.11 -22.40
CA THR A 463 6.74 -34.20 -21.42
C THR A 463 5.60 -33.24 -21.76
N LEU A 464 4.43 -33.48 -21.15
CA LEU A 464 3.43 -32.41 -20.98
C LEU A 464 4.03 -31.25 -20.18
N THR A 465 3.42 -30.05 -20.27
CA THR A 465 3.87 -28.88 -19.52
C THR A 465 3.71 -29.11 -18.03
N GLN A 466 4.80 -28.89 -17.30
CA GLN A 466 4.88 -28.92 -15.84
C GLN A 466 4.81 -27.49 -15.31
N GLN A 467 4.33 -27.32 -14.08
CA GLN A 467 4.21 -26.02 -13.43
C GLN A 467 4.70 -26.10 -11.99
N ILE A 468 5.48 -25.11 -11.57
CA ILE A 468 5.80 -24.83 -10.18
C ILE A 468 5.08 -23.54 -9.80
N LEU A 469 4.22 -23.61 -8.80
CA LEU A 469 3.47 -22.49 -8.23
C LEU A 469 4.17 -22.05 -6.95
N VAL A 470 4.44 -20.75 -6.79
CA VAL A 470 5.13 -20.20 -5.62
C VAL A 470 4.36 -18.99 -5.09
N ASP A 471 3.93 -19.07 -3.84
CA ASP A 471 3.31 -17.98 -3.10
C ASP A 471 4.38 -17.33 -2.22
N VAL A 472 4.74 -16.09 -2.53
CA VAL A 472 5.70 -15.28 -1.78
C VAL A 472 4.94 -14.44 -0.77
N ALA A 473 5.24 -14.57 0.53
CA ALA A 473 4.53 -13.89 1.63
C ALA A 473 5.45 -13.48 2.79
#